data_AF-B5EHB3-F1
#
_entry.id   AF-B5EHB3-F1
#
_cell.length_a   1.000
_cell.length_b   1.000
_cell.length_c   1.000
_cell.angle_alpha   90.00
_cell.angle_beta   90.00
_cell.angle_gamma   90.00
#
_symmetry.space_group_name_H-M   'P 1'
#
loop_
_entity.id
_entity.type
_entity.pdbx_description
1 polymer ?
#
loop_
_entity_poly.entity_id
_entity_poly.type
_entity_poly.pdbx_seq_one_letter_code
_entity_poly.pdbx_strand_id
1 'polypeptide(L)'
;MAELCEEAFDVLKIDKKDYVPTTLEDEVRVDKLCSDLLHRFYAESQMAGLSPEDATALAGAADYFVRDFVVSIKGRSLFDERSGIVRQFAGNWYIVNTMEPLATEIEGYLAGIREFYRFLYGHQLISLKFLQAIEAECSQLDYYAQRIESFWDITGDGYFDWEKECTLKD
;
A
#
# COMPACT_ATOMS: atom_id res chain seq x y z
N MET A 1 -7.92 -31.09 -23.43
CA MET A 1 -7.64 -29.89 -24.23
C MET A 1 -7.24 -28.79 -23.25
N ALA A 2 -5.99 -28.86 -22.79
CA ALA A 2 -5.41 -27.89 -21.87
C ALA A 2 -4.33 -27.15 -22.67
N GLU A 3 -4.78 -26.11 -23.38
CA GLU A 3 -3.91 -25.08 -23.93
C GLU A 3 -4.41 -23.79 -23.30
N LEU A 4 -4.00 -23.57 -22.04
CA LEU A 4 -3.95 -22.23 -21.50
C LEU A 4 -2.54 -21.75 -21.81
N CYS A 5 -2.45 -20.81 -22.74
CA CYS A 5 -1.26 -20.09 -23.10
C CYS A 5 -0.46 -19.71 -21.84
N GLU A 6 0.72 -20.31 -21.69
CA GLU A 6 1.81 -19.67 -20.94
C GLU A 6 2.23 -18.45 -21.75
N GLU A 7 1.48 -17.35 -21.64
CA GLU A 7 2.06 -16.05 -21.90
C GLU A 7 3.14 -15.87 -20.83
N ALA A 8 4.39 -15.98 -21.26
CA ALA A 8 5.54 -15.74 -20.41
C ALA A 8 5.48 -14.28 -19.94
N PHE A 9 4.87 -14.05 -18.77
CA PHE A 9 5.00 -12.78 -18.07
C PHE A 9 6.49 -12.52 -17.88
N ASP A 10 6.97 -11.40 -18.42
CA ASP A 10 8.35 -10.96 -18.19
C ASP A 10 8.49 -10.67 -16.70
N VAL A 11 9.10 -11.59 -15.96
CA VAL A 11 9.28 -11.47 -14.52
C VAL A 11 10.27 -10.35 -14.26
N LEU A 12 9.81 -9.30 -13.59
CA LEU A 12 10.66 -8.16 -13.23
C LEU A 12 11.84 -8.63 -12.37
N LYS A 13 13.04 -8.24 -12.78
CA LYS A 13 14.27 -8.46 -12.01
C LYS A 13 14.63 -7.18 -11.27
N ILE A 14 14.43 -7.20 -9.96
CA ILE A 14 14.71 -6.08 -9.06
C ILE A 14 15.71 -6.52 -7.99
N ASP A 15 16.74 -5.71 -7.75
CA ASP A 15 17.54 -5.84 -6.53
C ASP A 15 16.81 -5.12 -5.38
N LYS A 16 16.25 -5.90 -4.45
CA LYS A 16 15.50 -5.37 -3.30
C LYS A 16 16.37 -4.49 -2.39
N LYS A 17 17.71 -4.64 -2.43
CA LYS A 17 18.62 -3.81 -1.64
C LYS A 17 18.61 -2.35 -2.09
N ASP A 18 18.30 -2.10 -3.36
CA ASP A 18 18.12 -0.75 -3.88
C ASP A 18 16.84 -0.09 -3.33
N TYR A 19 15.98 -0.81 -2.62
CA TYR A 19 14.75 -0.23 -2.06
C TYR A 19 14.86 0.07 -0.57
N VAL A 20 16.06 0.04 0.01
CA VAL A 20 16.27 0.32 1.44
C VAL A 20 16.75 1.78 1.62
N PRO A 21 15.91 2.67 2.20
CA PRO A 21 16.33 4.03 2.48
C PRO A 21 17.12 4.09 3.80
N THR A 22 18.41 4.39 3.75
CA THR A 22 19.25 4.59 4.96
C THR A 22 19.73 6.03 5.14
N THR A 23 19.59 6.84 4.10
CA THR A 23 20.00 8.24 4.05
C THR A 23 18.99 9.06 3.24
N LEU A 24 19.04 10.39 3.34
CA LEU A 24 18.21 11.29 2.52
C LEU A 24 18.45 11.09 1.01
N GLU A 25 19.68 10.79 0.59
CA GLU A 25 19.99 10.49 -0.81
C GLU A 25 19.35 9.16 -1.25
N ASP A 26 19.31 8.18 -0.34
CA ASP A 26 18.58 6.94 -0.60
C ASP A 26 17.08 7.16 -0.72
N GLU A 27 16.48 8.04 0.08
CA GLU A 27 15.04 8.34 -0.03
C GLU A 27 14.68 8.84 -1.43
N VAL A 28 15.46 9.75 -2.02
CA VAL A 28 15.25 10.23 -3.40
C VAL A 28 15.39 9.10 -4.43
N ARG A 29 16.37 8.21 -4.23
CA ARG A 29 16.61 7.06 -5.11
C ARG A 29 15.47 6.05 -5.03
N VAL A 30 15.04 5.71 -3.81
CA VAL A 30 13.94 4.78 -3.54
C VAL A 30 12.62 5.37 -4.04
N ASP A 31 12.37 6.65 -3.85
CA ASP A 31 11.19 7.36 -4.38
C ASP A 31 11.06 7.17 -5.89
N LYS A 32 12.16 7.40 -6.62
CA LYS A 32 12.20 7.19 -8.07
C LYS A 32 11.97 5.74 -8.47
N LEU A 33 12.59 4.79 -7.78
CA LEU A 33 12.42 3.36 -8.04
C LEU A 33 10.97 2.91 -7.80
N CYS A 34 10.33 3.38 -6.74
CA CYS A 34 8.91 3.15 -6.48
C CYS A 34 8.04 3.75 -7.57
N SER A 35 8.34 4.98 -8.01
CA SER A 35 7.62 5.64 -9.11
C SER A 35 7.71 4.83 -10.41
N ASP A 36 8.89 4.34 -10.78
CA ASP A 36 9.09 3.51 -11.96
C ASP A 36 8.30 2.18 -11.87
N LEU A 37 8.27 1.57 -10.67
CA LEU A 37 7.51 0.34 -10.42
C LEU A 37 5.99 0.56 -10.49
N LEU A 38 5.49 1.70 -10.01
CA LEU A 38 4.08 2.08 -10.09
C LEU A 38 3.64 2.39 -11.54
N HIS A 39 4.49 3.04 -12.33
CA HIS A 39 4.24 3.21 -13.77
C HIS A 39 4.16 1.86 -14.49
N ARG A 40 4.98 0.89 -14.08
CA ARG A 40 4.91 -0.47 -14.62
C ARG A 40 3.61 -1.16 -14.24
N PHE A 41 3.21 -1.07 -12.98
CA PHE A 41 1.92 -1.57 -12.50
C PHE A 41 0.74 -0.97 -13.29
N TYR A 42 0.75 0.34 -13.52
CA TYR A 42 -0.25 1.02 -14.35
C TYR A 42 -0.28 0.45 -15.78
N ALA A 43 0.88 0.34 -16.43
CA ALA A 43 0.95 -0.17 -17.80
C ALA A 43 0.45 -1.61 -17.92
N GLU A 44 0.83 -2.49 -17.01
CA GLU A 44 0.37 -3.89 -17.01
C GLU A 44 -1.12 -4.02 -16.68
N SER A 45 -1.64 -3.15 -15.80
CA SER A 45 -3.09 -3.08 -15.51
C SER A 45 -3.89 -2.72 -16.76
N GLN A 46 -3.40 -1.77 -17.57
CA GLN A 46 -4.04 -1.43 -18.85
C GLN A 46 -3.94 -2.57 -19.87
N MET A 47 -2.79 -3.25 -19.95
CA MET A 47 -2.62 -4.41 -20.81
C MET A 47 -3.55 -5.56 -20.42
N ALA A 48 -3.84 -5.71 -19.13
CA ALA A 48 -4.83 -6.66 -18.61
C ALA A 48 -6.30 -6.23 -18.84
N GLY A 49 -6.53 -5.08 -19.48
CA GLY A 49 -7.85 -4.63 -19.92
C GLY A 49 -8.54 -3.61 -19.02
N LEU A 50 -7.87 -3.07 -17.99
CA LEU A 50 -8.44 -1.97 -17.20
C LEU A 50 -8.51 -0.70 -18.04
N SER A 51 -9.56 0.09 -17.79
CA SER A 51 -9.66 1.43 -18.38
C SER A 51 -8.52 2.33 -17.87
N PRO A 52 -8.12 3.37 -18.61
CA PRO A 52 -7.14 4.35 -18.12
C PRO A 52 -7.56 4.99 -16.78
N GLU A 53 -8.86 5.21 -16.58
CA GLU A 53 -9.42 5.80 -15.36
C GLU A 53 -9.25 4.87 -14.16
N ASP A 54 -9.61 3.59 -14.31
CA ASP A 54 -9.49 2.59 -13.24
C ASP A 54 -8.02 2.30 -12.92
N ALA A 55 -7.17 2.17 -13.95
CA ALA A 55 -5.73 1.96 -13.76
C ALA A 55 -5.09 3.15 -13.05
N THR A 56 -5.51 4.38 -13.37
CA THR A 56 -5.05 5.60 -12.69
C THR A 56 -5.48 5.61 -11.23
N ALA A 57 -6.73 5.24 -10.94
CA ALA A 57 -7.24 5.19 -9.57
C ALA A 57 -6.45 4.18 -8.71
N LEU A 58 -6.21 2.98 -9.22
CA LEU A 58 -5.44 1.96 -8.50
C LEU A 58 -3.97 2.36 -8.31
N ALA A 59 -3.32 2.87 -9.37
CA ALA A 59 -1.93 3.29 -9.30
C ALA A 59 -1.73 4.48 -8.37
N GLY A 60 -2.62 5.48 -8.40
CA GLY A 60 -2.57 6.63 -7.50
C GLY A 60 -2.81 6.23 -6.03
N ALA A 61 -3.74 5.31 -5.78
CA ALA A 61 -3.96 4.76 -4.45
C ALA A 61 -2.72 4.03 -3.90
N ALA A 62 -2.08 3.20 -4.74
CA ALA A 62 -0.85 2.51 -4.39
C ALA A 62 0.33 3.48 -4.20
N ASP A 63 0.43 4.53 -5.04
CA ASP A 63 1.45 5.57 -4.94
C ASP A 63 1.41 6.28 -3.58
N TYR A 64 0.22 6.72 -3.17
CA TYR A 64 0.01 7.39 -1.88
C TYR A 64 0.42 6.50 -0.70
N PHE A 65 0.10 5.21 -0.75
CA PHE A 65 0.55 4.27 0.27
C PHE A 65 2.07 4.02 0.24
N VAL A 66 2.63 3.73 -0.93
CA VAL A 66 4.02 3.29 -1.04
C VAL A 66 4.99 4.44 -0.81
N ARG A 67 4.83 5.54 -1.53
CA ARG A 67 5.82 6.62 -1.53
C ARG A 67 5.65 7.53 -0.32
N ASP A 68 4.42 7.97 -0.03
CA ASP A 68 4.19 8.88 1.08
C ASP A 68 4.24 8.16 2.43
N PHE A 69 3.64 6.97 2.55
CA PHE A 69 3.61 6.28 3.83
C PHE A 69 4.78 5.31 4.04
N VAL A 70 4.95 4.28 3.19
CA VAL A 70 5.97 3.23 3.44
C VAL A 70 7.39 3.78 3.34
N VAL A 71 7.69 4.56 2.30
CA VAL A 71 9.03 5.12 2.10
C VAL A 71 9.23 6.35 2.97
N SER A 72 8.44 7.41 2.81
CA SER A 72 8.72 8.68 3.47
C SER A 72 8.45 8.67 4.98
N ILE A 73 7.29 8.15 5.42
CA ILE A 73 6.92 8.19 6.85
C ILE A 73 7.53 7.03 7.63
N LYS A 74 7.54 5.83 7.06
CA LYS A 74 8.04 4.64 7.74
C LYS A 74 9.53 4.39 7.51
N GLY A 75 10.15 5.02 6.51
CA GLY A 75 11.58 4.83 6.21
C GLY A 75 11.88 3.38 5.81
N ARG A 76 10.96 2.72 5.10
CA ARG A 76 11.02 1.28 4.83
C ARG A 76 11.01 0.99 3.34
N SER A 77 11.55 -0.19 3.02
CA SER A 77 11.34 -0.81 1.73
C SER A 77 9.93 -1.38 1.64
N LEU A 78 9.27 -1.23 0.49
CA LEU A 78 8.00 -1.93 0.21
C LEU A 78 8.15 -3.47 0.16
N PHE A 79 9.39 -3.97 0.08
CA PHE A 79 9.73 -5.39 0.15
C PHE A 79 10.08 -5.88 1.57
N ASP A 80 10.04 -5.00 2.57
CA ASP A 80 10.11 -5.39 3.97
C ASP A 80 8.79 -6.07 4.35
N GLU A 81 8.78 -7.42 4.37
CA GLU A 81 7.57 -8.26 4.51
C GLU A 81 6.97 -8.24 5.92
N ARG A 82 6.60 -7.05 6.37
CA ARG A 82 6.09 -6.78 7.71
C ARG A 82 4.57 -6.65 7.69
N SER A 83 3.90 -7.51 8.46
CA SER A 83 2.47 -7.38 8.73
C SER A 83 2.16 -6.13 9.56
N GLY A 84 0.96 -5.59 9.37
CA GLY A 84 0.40 -4.44 10.08
C GLY A 84 0.64 -3.11 9.38
N ILE A 85 1.39 -3.09 8.28
CA ILE A 85 1.74 -1.85 7.58
C ILE A 85 0.52 -1.17 6.96
N VAL A 86 -0.44 -1.93 6.42
CA VAL A 86 -1.68 -1.36 5.87
C VAL A 86 -2.60 -0.92 7.00
N ARG A 87 -2.63 -1.69 8.11
CA ARG A 87 -3.32 -1.25 9.34
C ARG A 87 -2.80 0.09 9.86
N GLN A 88 -1.48 0.28 9.93
CA GLN A 88 -0.89 1.54 10.38
C GLN A 88 -1.23 2.71 9.44
N PHE A 89 -1.24 2.46 8.13
CA PHE A 89 -1.65 3.45 7.14
C PHE A 89 -3.12 3.86 7.32
N ALA A 90 -4.06 2.94 7.11
CA ALA A 90 -5.48 3.26 7.04
C ALA A 90 -6.15 3.46 8.41
N GLY A 91 -5.62 2.81 9.46
CA GLY A 91 -6.18 2.86 10.82
C GLY A 91 -5.58 3.92 11.73
N ASN A 92 -4.55 4.63 11.27
CA ASN A 92 -3.93 5.72 12.03
C ASN A 92 -3.43 6.85 11.13
N TRP A 93 -2.39 6.61 10.31
CA TRP A 93 -1.70 7.70 9.61
C TRP A 93 -2.62 8.49 8.69
N TYR A 94 -3.39 7.83 7.83
CA TYR A 94 -4.36 8.50 6.95
C TYR A 94 -5.36 9.36 7.75
N ILE A 95 -5.86 8.83 8.87
CA ILE A 95 -6.87 9.49 9.70
C ILE A 95 -6.30 10.77 10.32
N VAL A 96 -5.07 10.71 10.83
CA VAL A 96 -4.42 11.87 11.49
C VAL A 96 -3.90 12.88 10.47
N ASN A 97 -3.51 12.44 9.27
CA ASN A 97 -2.90 13.28 8.24
C ASN A 97 -3.88 13.81 7.20
N THR A 98 -5.17 13.47 7.29
CA THR A 98 -6.23 13.96 6.39
C THR A 98 -7.15 14.91 7.17
N MET A 99 -7.53 16.05 6.57
CA MET A 99 -8.41 17.01 7.27
C MET A 99 -9.82 16.46 7.51
N GLU A 100 -10.34 15.70 6.55
CA GLU A 100 -11.68 15.09 6.62
C GLU A 100 -11.56 13.62 6.17
N PRO A 101 -11.03 12.70 7.00
CA PRO A 101 -10.91 11.30 6.63
C PRO A 101 -12.28 10.66 6.39
N LEU A 102 -12.42 9.96 5.26
CA LEU A 102 -13.66 9.29 4.84
C LEU A 102 -13.44 7.79 4.62
N ALA A 103 -14.37 6.98 5.13
CA ALA A 103 -14.33 5.53 4.94
C ALA A 103 -14.37 5.12 3.46
N THR A 104 -15.15 5.84 2.64
CA THR A 104 -15.26 5.58 1.19
C THR A 104 -13.96 5.87 0.43
N GLU A 105 -13.14 6.81 0.89
CA GLU A 105 -11.82 7.06 0.29
C GLU A 105 -10.83 5.96 0.67
N ILE A 106 -10.86 5.52 1.94
CA ILE A 106 -10.06 4.38 2.41
C ILE A 106 -10.32 3.13 1.60
N GLU A 107 -11.58 2.82 1.27
CA GLU A 107 -11.90 1.66 0.42
C GLU A 107 -11.16 1.69 -0.92
N GLY A 108 -11.08 2.87 -1.55
CA GLY A 108 -10.33 3.08 -2.80
C GLY A 108 -8.82 2.88 -2.60
N TYR A 109 -8.26 3.42 -1.52
CA TYR A 109 -6.86 3.20 -1.18
C TYR A 109 -6.52 1.72 -0.96
N LEU A 110 -7.33 1.02 -0.17
CA LEU A 110 -7.14 -0.41 0.12
C LEU A 110 -7.28 -1.28 -1.14
N ALA A 111 -8.16 -0.92 -2.07
CA ALA A 111 -8.24 -1.59 -3.36
C ALA A 111 -6.96 -1.43 -4.17
N GLY A 112 -6.43 -0.21 -4.30
CA GLY A 112 -5.16 0.05 -5.00
C GLY A 112 -3.97 -0.68 -4.37
N ILE A 113 -3.86 -0.64 -3.04
CA ILE A 113 -2.81 -1.36 -2.30
C ILE A 113 -2.89 -2.86 -2.58
N ARG A 114 -4.09 -3.45 -2.48
CA ARG A 114 -4.27 -4.88 -2.73
C ARG A 114 -3.84 -5.28 -4.14
N GLU A 115 -4.30 -4.57 -5.16
CA GLU A 115 -3.96 -4.90 -6.54
C GLU A 115 -2.47 -4.69 -6.84
N PHE A 116 -1.85 -3.65 -6.25
CA PHE A 116 -0.41 -3.44 -6.38
C PHE A 116 0.40 -4.59 -5.74
N TYR A 117 0.04 -5.06 -4.55
CA TYR A 117 0.74 -6.19 -3.94
C TYR A 117 0.49 -7.52 -4.67
N ARG A 118 -0.67 -7.72 -5.31
CA ARG A 118 -0.90 -8.85 -6.23
C ARG A 118 0.03 -8.79 -7.43
N PHE A 119 0.22 -7.60 -8.01
CA PHE A 119 1.20 -7.36 -9.07
C PHE A 119 2.62 -7.71 -8.62
N LEU A 120 3.06 -7.27 -7.44
CA LEU A 120 4.38 -7.62 -6.90
C LEU A 120 4.54 -9.14 -6.73
N TYR A 121 3.51 -9.82 -6.24
CA TYR A 121 3.51 -11.27 -6.11
C TYR A 121 3.56 -11.99 -7.47
N GLY A 122 2.83 -11.49 -8.47
CA GLY A 122 2.86 -12.00 -9.85
C GLY A 122 4.27 -11.97 -10.45
N HIS A 123 5.07 -10.97 -10.10
CA HIS A 123 6.49 -10.88 -10.46
C HIS A 123 7.44 -11.56 -9.47
N GLN A 124 6.94 -12.35 -8.52
CA GLN A 124 7.76 -13.09 -7.53
C GLN A 124 8.63 -12.16 -6.65
N LEU A 125 8.22 -10.91 -6.48
CA LEU A 125 8.94 -9.91 -5.70
C LEU A 125 8.63 -9.98 -4.20
N ILE A 126 7.56 -10.69 -3.82
CA ILE A 126 7.15 -10.92 -2.42
C ILE A 126 6.68 -12.36 -2.23
N SER A 127 6.64 -12.82 -0.98
CA SER A 127 6.11 -14.13 -0.62
C SER A 127 4.58 -14.16 -0.66
N LEU A 128 4.01 -15.34 -0.91
CA LEU A 128 2.56 -15.57 -0.82
C LEU A 128 2.02 -15.27 0.58
N LYS A 129 2.79 -15.63 1.62
CA LYS A 129 2.42 -15.36 3.02
C LYS A 129 2.25 -13.86 3.26
N PHE A 130 3.13 -13.05 2.70
CA PHE A 130 3.04 -11.60 2.85
C PHE A 130 1.88 -11.01 2.04
N LEU A 131 1.65 -11.46 0.81
CA LEU A 131 0.46 -11.08 0.04
C LEU A 131 -0.83 -11.35 0.83
N GLN A 132 -0.96 -12.55 1.41
CA GLN A 132 -2.14 -12.92 2.20
C GLN A 132 -2.33 -12.02 3.44
N ALA A 133 -1.24 -11.57 4.06
CA ALA A 133 -1.32 -10.62 5.16
C ALA A 133 -1.83 -9.25 4.70
N ILE A 134 -1.31 -8.73 3.58
CA ILE A 134 -1.77 -7.47 2.97
C ILE A 134 -3.25 -7.56 2.58
N GLU A 135 -3.66 -8.65 1.93
CA GLU A 135 -5.07 -8.87 1.54
C GLU A 135 -5.99 -8.94 2.77
N ALA A 136 -5.56 -9.62 3.83
CA ALA A 136 -6.32 -9.71 5.07
C ALA A 136 -6.46 -8.33 5.74
N GLU A 137 -5.42 -7.49 5.73
CA GLU A 137 -5.49 -6.12 6.25
C GLU A 137 -6.42 -5.26 5.38
N CYS A 138 -6.26 -5.28 4.06
CA CYS A 138 -7.12 -4.54 3.13
C CYS A 138 -8.61 -4.93 3.21
N SER A 139 -8.93 -6.12 3.72
CA SER A 139 -10.31 -6.59 3.87
C SER A 139 -11.04 -6.06 5.11
N GLN A 140 -10.35 -5.34 6.01
CA GLN A 140 -10.90 -4.94 7.31
C GLN A 140 -11.63 -3.59 7.26
N LEU A 141 -12.53 -3.43 6.30
CA LEU A 141 -13.23 -2.16 6.03
C LEU A 141 -13.97 -1.63 7.28
N ASP A 142 -14.74 -2.49 7.95
CA ASP A 142 -15.48 -2.11 9.17
C ASP A 142 -14.56 -1.60 10.28
N TYR A 143 -13.38 -2.20 10.43
CA TYR A 143 -12.40 -1.74 11.40
C TYR A 143 -11.92 -0.32 11.06
N TYR A 144 -11.60 -0.03 9.80
CA TYR A 144 -11.15 1.31 9.41
C TYR A 144 -12.26 2.35 9.53
N ALA A 145 -13.50 2.01 9.19
CA ALA A 145 -14.65 2.89 9.39
C ALA A 145 -14.83 3.24 10.87
N GLN A 146 -14.80 2.23 11.76
CA GLN A 146 -14.88 2.44 13.21
C GLN A 146 -13.71 3.26 13.76
N ARG A 147 -12.51 3.10 13.20
CA ARG A 147 -11.34 3.91 13.58
C ARG A 147 -11.53 5.39 13.24
N ILE A 148 -12.14 5.70 12.09
CA ILE A 148 -12.49 7.08 11.69
C ILE A 148 -13.58 7.65 12.60
N GLU A 149 -14.67 6.90 12.82
CA GLU A 149 -15.76 7.33 13.69
C GLU A 149 -15.26 7.63 15.12
N SER A 150 -14.53 6.68 15.70
CA SER A 150 -13.95 6.85 17.03
C SER A 150 -12.92 7.97 17.12
N PHE A 151 -12.27 8.35 16.01
CA PHE A 151 -11.38 9.52 15.98
C PHE A 151 -12.16 10.83 16.10
N TRP A 152 -13.30 10.95 15.42
CA TRP A 152 -14.19 12.11 15.54
C TRP A 152 -14.84 12.24 16.91
N ASP A 153 -15.06 11.12 17.59
CA ASP A 153 -15.63 11.08 18.94
C ASP A 153 -14.61 11.33 20.07
N ILE A 154 -13.34 11.59 19.74
CA ILE A 154 -12.31 11.87 20.75
C ILE A 154 -12.67 13.12 21.55
N THR A 155 -12.65 12.98 22.88
CA THR A 155 -12.78 14.08 23.83
C THR A 155 -11.66 14.02 24.87
N GLY A 156 -11.22 15.17 25.38
CA GLY A 156 -10.14 15.24 26.38
C GLY A 156 -8.84 14.59 25.90
N ASP A 157 -8.25 13.72 26.73
CA ASP A 157 -6.99 13.01 26.44
C ASP A 157 -7.19 11.70 25.64
N GLY A 158 -8.39 11.47 25.07
CA GLY A 158 -8.76 10.22 24.39
C GLY A 158 -7.91 9.87 23.16
N TYR A 159 -7.19 10.85 22.59
CA TYR A 159 -6.29 10.62 21.46
C TYR A 159 -5.20 9.60 21.77
N PHE A 160 -4.61 9.61 22.97
CA PHE A 160 -3.53 8.70 23.30
C PHE A 160 -4.00 7.25 23.40
N ASP A 161 -5.23 7.02 23.84
CA ASP A 161 -5.79 5.67 23.91
C ASP A 161 -6.20 5.18 22.52
N TRP A 162 -6.76 6.07 21.70
CA TRP A 162 -7.03 5.80 20.29
C TRP A 162 -5.73 5.48 19.51
N GLU A 163 -4.63 6.21 19.73
CA GLU A 163 -3.35 5.99 19.04
C GLU A 163 -2.70 4.66 19.42
N LYS A 164 -2.81 4.22 20.69
CA LYS A 164 -2.22 2.97 21.18
C LYS A 164 -2.79 1.72 20.52
N GLU A 165 -4.06 1.74 20.12
CA GLU A 165 -4.71 0.60 19.46
C GLU A 165 -4.07 0.30 18.09
N CYS A 166 -3.59 1.33 17.39
CA CYS A 166 -2.98 1.20 16.07
C CYS A 166 -1.75 2.12 15.97
N THR A 167 -0.73 1.86 16.79
CA THR A 167 0.40 2.79 16.89
C THR A 167 1.28 2.80 15.63
N LEU A 168 1.78 4.00 15.28
CA LEU A 168 2.81 4.18 14.26
C LEU A 168 4.22 3.93 14.79
N LYS A 169 4.36 3.80 16.11
CA LYS A 169 5.63 3.55 16.82
C LYS A 169 5.93 2.06 16.73
N ASP A 170 6.45 1.64 15.57
CA ASP A 170 7.33 0.48 15.36
C ASP A 170 7.63 0.35 13.85
#